data_AF-A0A3B8WSE0-F1
#
_entry.id   AF-A0A3B8WSE0-F1
#
_cell.length_a   1.000
_cell.length_b   1.000
_cell.length_c   1.000
_cell.angle_alpha   90.00
_cell.angle_beta   90.00
_cell.angle_gamma   90.00
#
_symmetry.space_group_name_H-M   'P 1'
#
loop_
_entity.id
_entity.type
_entity.pdbx_description
1 polymer ?
#
loop_
_entity_poly.entity_id
_entity_poly.type
_entity_poly.pdbx_seq_one_letter_code
_entity_poly.pdbx_strand_id
1 'polypeptide(L)' 'NSNRLRELAERMGTPAYLIDEAAQIEPQWLEGKKAVGVTAGASAPEVLVADVIARLK' A
#
# COMPACT_ATOMS: atom_id res chain seq x y z
N ASN A 1 0.76 9.45 -11.12
CA ASN A 1 0.08 9.95 -9.90
C ASN A 1 0.46 9.11 -8.67
N SER A 2 0.43 7.77 -8.73
CA SER A 2 0.72 6.88 -7.59
C SER A 2 2.03 7.16 -6.85
N ASN A 3 3.12 7.47 -7.57
CA ASN A 3 4.38 7.89 -6.94
C ASN A 3 4.22 9.14 -6.04
N ARG A 4 3.39 10.12 -6.43
CA ARG A 4 3.14 11.32 -5.62
C ARG A 4 2.39 10.99 -4.32
N LEU A 5 1.51 9.99 -4.34
CA LEU A 5 0.81 9.52 -3.14
C LEU A 5 1.80 8.87 -2.16
N ARG A 6 2.69 8.00 -2.66
CA ARG A 6 3.76 7.38 -1.86
C ARG A 6 4.66 8.45 -1.25
N GLU A 7 5.21 9.33 -2.08
CA GLU A 7 6.12 10.40 -1.66
C GLU A 7 5.47 11.32 -0.61
N LEU A 8 4.17 11.60 -0.73
CA LEU A 8 3.44 12.39 0.27
C LEU A 8 3.36 11.67 1.62
N ALA A 9 3.02 10.39 1.64
CA ALA A 9 2.96 9.60 2.88
C ALA A 9 4.34 9.52 3.56
N GLU A 10 5.40 9.32 2.77
CA GLU A 10 6.80 9.32 3.26
C GLU A 10 7.17 10.69 3.86
N ARG A 11 6.81 11.80 3.20
CA ARG A 11 7.02 13.16 3.71
C ARG A 11 6.25 13.44 5.01
N MET A 12 5.13 12.75 5.23
CA MET A 12 4.36 12.81 6.47
C MET A 12 4.92 11.88 7.57
N GLY A 13 6.05 11.20 7.33
CA GLY A 13 6.71 10.33 8.31
C GLY A 13 6.10 8.94 8.41
N THR A 14 5.26 8.53 7.45
CA THR A 14 4.70 7.18 7.39
C THR A 14 5.42 6.38 6.30
N PRO A 15 5.99 5.20 6.61
CA PRO A 15 6.54 4.31 5.58
C PRO A 15 5.46 3.99 4.55
N ALA A 16 5.79 4.14 3.26
CA ALA A 16 4.85 3.86 2.18
C ALA A 16 5.53 3.07 1.06
N TYR A 17 4.82 2.07 0.56
CA TYR A 17 5.31 1.14 -0.44
C TYR A 17 4.42 1.23 -1.66
N LEU A 18 5.01 1.41 -2.84
CA LEU A 18 4.29 1.33 -4.10
C LEU A 18 4.49 -0.08 -4.67
N ILE A 19 3.39 -0.81 -4.80
CA ILE A 19 3.34 -2.18 -5.31
C ILE A 19 2.36 -2.23 -6.48
N ASP A 20 2.63 -3.12 -7.43
CA ASP A 20 1.76 -3.41 -8.57
C ASP A 20 0.74 -4.51 -8.23
N GLU A 21 1.10 -5.43 -7.32
CA GLU A 21 0.28 -6.57 -6.93
C GLU A 21 0.48 -6.96 -5.45
N ALA A 22 -0.54 -7.62 -4.87
CA ALA A 22 -0.55 -7.99 -3.45
C ALA A 22 0.59 -8.95 -3.04
N ALA A 23 1.13 -9.72 -3.98
CA ALA A 23 2.23 -10.65 -3.73
C ALA A 23 3.55 -9.95 -3.36
N GLN A 24 3.72 -8.68 -3.74
CA GLN A 24 4.90 -7.87 -3.41
C GLN A 24 4.90 -7.35 -1.97
N ILE A 25 3.82 -7.58 -1.20
CA ILE A 25 3.77 -7.20 0.21
C ILE A 25 4.71 -8.10 1.02
N GLU A 26 5.77 -7.51 1.54
CA GLU A 26 6.72 -8.22 2.39
C GLU A 26 6.25 -8.22 3.86
N PRO A 27 6.25 -9.38 4.56
CA PRO A 27 5.78 -9.48 5.95
C PRO A 27 6.47 -8.51 6.91
N GLN A 28 7.76 -8.25 6.69
CA GLN A 28 8.57 -7.34 7.51
C GLN A 28 8.05 -5.89 7.52
N TRP A 29 7.27 -5.46 6.52
CA TRP A 29 6.66 -4.12 6.49
C TRP A 29 5.54 -3.97 7.54
N LEU A 30 4.95 -5.10 7.96
CA LEU A 30 3.79 -5.17 8.84
C LEU A 30 4.16 -5.42 10.30
N GLU A 31 5.40 -5.84 10.57
CA GLU A 31 5.86 -6.18 11.91
C GLU A 31 5.68 -5.01 12.90
N GLY A 32 4.99 -5.28 14.01
CA GLY A 32 4.70 -4.30 15.06
C GLY A 32 3.70 -3.20 14.66
N LYS A 33 3.10 -3.24 13.47
CA LYS A 33 2.09 -2.27 13.03
C LYS A 33 0.70 -2.73 13.46
N LYS A 34 -0.08 -1.79 14.02
CA LYS A 34 -1.48 -2.05 14.43
C LYS A 34 -2.51 -1.59 13.40
N ALA A 35 -2.09 -0.75 12.45
CA ALA A 35 -2.93 -0.17 11.43
C ALA A 35 -2.14 0.00 10.13
N VAL A 36 -2.80 -0.27 9.00
CA VAL A 36 -2.25 -0.13 7.65
C VAL A 36 -3.28 0.64 6.81
N GLY A 37 -2.82 1.67 6.09
CA GLY A 37 -3.63 2.39 5.12
C GLY A 37 -3.39 1.86 3.71
N VAL A 38 -4.46 1.65 2.95
CA VAL A 38 -4.38 1.25 1.54
C VAL A 38 -5.02 2.35 0.70
N THR A 39 -4.32 2.75 -0.37
CA THR A 39 -4.83 3.70 -1.37
C THR A 39 -4.31 3.28 -2.74
N ALA A 40 -4.93 3.81 -3.79
CA ALA A 40 -4.60 3.43 -5.15
C ALA A 40 -4.54 4.67 -6.06
N GLY A 41 -3.70 4.60 -7.09
CA GLY A 41 -3.70 5.61 -8.14
C GLY A 41 -5.03 5.63 -8.88
N ALA A 42 -5.40 6.76 -9.47
CA ALA A 42 -6.67 6.93 -10.18
C ALA A 42 -6.91 5.93 -11.34
N SER A 43 -5.87 5.28 -11.84
CA SER A 43 -5.93 4.30 -12.92
C SER A 43 -5.85 2.85 -12.45
N ALA A 44 -5.77 2.59 -11.14
CA ALA A 44 -5.64 1.24 -10.60
C ALA A 44 -7.02 0.54 -10.59
N PRO A 45 -7.13 -0.67 -11.16
CA PRO A 45 -8.35 -1.48 -11.07
C PRO A 45 -8.73 -1.80 -9.61
N GLU A 46 -10.03 -1.83 -9.32
CA GLU A 46 -10.56 -2.12 -7.98
C GLU A 46 -10.16 -3.52 -7.48
N VAL A 47 -10.05 -4.50 -8.38
CA VAL A 47 -9.63 -5.88 -8.04
C VAL A 47 -8.25 -5.92 -7.38
N LEU A 48 -7.30 -5.09 -7.82
CA LEU A 48 -5.96 -5.06 -7.22
C LEU A 48 -6.01 -4.55 -5.77
N VAL A 49 -6.89 -3.59 -5.48
CA VAL A 49 -7.10 -3.08 -4.13
C VAL A 49 -7.75 -4.15 -3.26
N ALA A 50 -8.75 -4.86 -3.79
CA ALA A 50 -9.40 -5.96 -3.10
C ALA A 50 -8.41 -7.09 -2.75
N ASP A 51 -7.51 -7.45 -3.67
CA ASP A 51 -6.47 -8.47 -3.45
C ASP A 51 -5.48 -8.04 -2.35
N VAL A 52 -5.08 -6.77 -2.33
CA VAL A 52 -4.24 -6.21 -1.26
C VAL A 52 -4.96 -6.29 0.09
N ILE A 53 -6.24 -5.91 0.15
CA ILE A 53 -7.03 -6.01 1.39
C ILE A 53 -7.15 -7.47 1.85
N ALA A 54 -7.37 -8.40 0.93
CA ALA A 54 -7.45 -9.82 1.24
C ALA A 54 -6.12 -10.37 1.78
N ARG A 55 -4.99 -9.92 1.23
CA ARG A 55 -3.64 -10.31 1.67
C ARG A 55 -3.28 -9.78 3.07
N LEU A 56 -3.84 -8.64 3.47
CA LEU A 56 -3.60 -7.98 4.75
C LEU A 56 -4.51 -8.46 5.89
N LYS A 57 -5.53 -9.28 5.59
CA LYS A 57 -6.38 -9.95 6.59
C LYS A 57 -5.71 -11.22 7.11
#